data_AF-A0A538HZ72-F1
#
_entry.id   AF-A0A538HZ72-F1
#
_cell.length_a   1.000
_cell.length_b   1.000
_cell.length_c   1.000
_cell.angle_alpha   90.00
_cell.angle_beta   90.00
_cell.angle_gamma   90.00
#
_symmetry.space_group_name_H-M   'P 1'
#
loop_
_entity.id
_entity.type
_entity.pdbx_description
1 polymer ?
#
loop_
_entity_poly.entity_id
_entity_poly.type
_entity_poly.pdbx_seq_one_letter_code
_entity_poly.pdbx_strand_id
1 'polypeptide(L)'
;MKFSEFIAQLQKHGRAAAWYFSPEQLDLSAGGTLLTTNRGGEDHTFTEVAAFGGGCVAPLNAILGLTPVPECSVPGLFDQTLVEQGATFEVTGLAPGVHRFECLIHPWMRTTVTVD
;
A
#
# COMPACT_ATOMS: atom_id res chain seq x y z
N MET A 1 11.02 -6.75 -15.40
CA MET A 1 10.40 -8.08 -15.24
C MET A 1 9.30 -8.21 -16.28
N LYS A 2 9.10 -9.40 -16.86
CA LYS A 2 7.97 -9.63 -17.79
C LYS A 2 6.68 -9.80 -17.01
N PHE A 3 5.54 -9.42 -17.60
CA PHE A 3 4.23 -9.59 -16.95
C PHE A 3 3.94 -11.06 -16.56
N SER A 4 4.36 -12.02 -17.37
CA SER A 4 4.21 -13.45 -17.03
C SER A 4 4.99 -13.85 -15.77
N GLU A 5 6.16 -13.26 -15.54
CA GLU A 5 6.98 -13.50 -14.35
C GLU A 5 6.33 -12.85 -13.12
N PHE A 6 5.74 -11.66 -13.28
CA PHE A 6 4.94 -11.00 -12.24
C PHE A 6 3.77 -11.88 -11.79
N ILE A 7 2.94 -12.34 -12.73
CA ILE A 7 1.79 -13.20 -12.43
C ILE A 7 2.22 -14.52 -11.80
N ALA A 8 3.31 -15.13 -12.28
CA ALA A 8 3.86 -16.34 -11.69
C ALA A 8 4.28 -16.15 -10.23
N GLN A 9 4.84 -14.99 -9.87
CA GLN A 9 5.16 -14.67 -8.47
C GLN A 9 3.89 -14.58 -7.62
N LEU A 10 2.83 -13.92 -8.10
CA LEU A 10 1.57 -13.82 -7.37
C LEU A 10 0.94 -15.19 -7.12
N GLN A 11 0.85 -16.02 -8.16
CA GLN A 11 0.27 -17.37 -8.05
C GLN A 11 1.08 -18.28 -7.10
N LYS A 12 2.41 -18.15 -7.09
CA LYS A 12 3.29 -19.02 -6.31
C LYS A 12 3.51 -18.54 -4.88
N HIS A 13 3.57 -17.23 -4.67
CA HIS A 13 4.03 -16.62 -3.42
C HIS A 13 3.02 -15.68 -2.77
N GLY A 14 1.91 -15.37 -3.45
CA GLY A 14 0.94 -14.38 -3.00
C GLY A 14 1.46 -12.93 -3.06
N ARG A 15 2.65 -12.71 -3.61
CA ARG A 15 3.29 -11.38 -3.70
C ARG A 15 4.32 -11.32 -4.82
N ALA A 16 4.57 -10.13 -5.32
CA ALA A 16 5.71 -9.83 -6.19
C ALA A 16 6.81 -9.16 -5.34
N ALA A 17 8.00 -9.77 -5.25
CA ALA A 17 8.97 -9.42 -4.21
C ALA A 17 9.59 -8.02 -4.36
N ALA A 18 9.61 -7.45 -5.57
CA ALA A 18 10.10 -6.11 -5.81
C ALA A 18 9.07 -5.01 -5.48
N TRP A 19 7.82 -5.38 -5.19
CA TRP A 19 6.73 -4.48 -4.77
C TRP A 19 6.54 -4.61 -3.27
N TYR A 20 7.09 -3.67 -2.52
CA TYR A 20 6.99 -3.65 -1.07
C TYR A 20 7.12 -2.22 -0.54
N PHE A 21 6.52 -1.97 0.62
CA PHE A 21 6.88 -0.84 1.44
C PHE A 21 8.09 -1.19 2.30
N SER A 22 8.94 -0.20 2.56
CA SER A 22 10.13 -0.36 3.38
C SER A 22 10.31 0.84 4.30
N PRO A 23 10.32 0.64 5.63
CA PRO A 23 10.16 -0.63 6.33
C PRO A 23 8.70 -1.13 6.35
N GLU A 24 8.49 -2.41 6.70
CA GLU A 24 7.15 -2.99 6.93
C GLU A 24 6.54 -2.59 8.29
N GLN A 25 7.38 -2.11 9.21
CA GLN A 25 6.99 -1.57 10.51
C GLN A 25 7.88 -0.37 10.82
N LEU A 26 7.28 0.71 11.32
CA LEU A 26 8.02 1.87 11.81
C LEU A 26 7.34 2.49 13.03
N ASP A 27 8.16 3.07 13.90
CA ASP A 27 7.71 3.87 15.02
C ASP A 27 7.85 5.36 14.66
N LEU A 28 6.85 6.15 15.02
CA LEU A 28 6.77 7.58 14.76
C LEU A 28 6.39 8.30 16.06
N SER A 29 7.16 9.31 16.48
CA SER A 29 6.75 10.13 17.64
C SER A 29 5.47 10.90 17.34
N ALA A 30 4.60 11.11 18.34
CA ALA A 30 3.45 12.02 18.22
C ALA A 30 3.82 13.36 17.58
N GLY A 31 3.02 13.77 16.59
CA GLY A 31 3.25 14.99 15.82
C GLY A 31 4.33 14.87 14.74
N GLY A 32 4.91 13.67 14.57
CA GLY A 32 5.84 13.38 13.49
C GLY A 32 5.17 13.36 12.11
N THR A 33 6.01 13.48 11.08
CA THR A 33 5.62 13.42 9.68
C THR A 33 6.15 12.14 9.06
N LEU A 34 5.30 11.42 8.35
CA LEU A 34 5.69 10.29 7.52
C LEU A 34 5.87 10.74 6.08
N LEU A 35 7.07 10.53 5.54
CA LEU A 35 7.39 10.77 4.13
C LEU A 35 7.57 9.43 3.42
N THR A 36 6.76 9.21 2.40
CA THR A 36 6.88 8.04 1.52
C THR A 36 7.29 8.49 0.12
N THR A 37 8.28 7.82 -0.46
CA THR A 37 8.75 8.12 -1.82
C THR A 37 8.57 6.89 -2.67
N ASN A 38 7.88 7.03 -3.79
CA ASN A 38 7.79 5.96 -4.77
C ASN A 38 9.12 5.86 -5.54
N ARG A 39 9.87 4.78 -5.28
CA ARG A 39 11.21 4.58 -5.84
C ARG A 39 11.25 3.78 -7.15
N GLY A 40 10.12 3.32 -7.70
CA GLY A 40 10.23 2.48 -8.90
C GLY A 40 8.96 2.14 -9.66
N GLY A 41 9.19 1.76 -10.91
CA GLY A 41 8.33 0.89 -11.72
C GLY A 41 7.08 1.50 -12.32
N GLU A 42 6.21 2.07 -11.47
CA GLU A 42 4.86 2.49 -11.79
C GLU A 42 4.24 3.24 -10.59
N ASP A 43 3.01 3.71 -10.74
CA ASP A 43 2.30 4.40 -9.65
C ASP A 43 1.84 3.42 -8.56
N HIS A 44 1.79 3.93 -7.33
CA HIS A 44 1.33 3.21 -6.15
C HIS A 44 0.38 4.10 -5.36
N THR A 45 -0.44 3.53 -4.48
CA THR A 45 -1.08 4.33 -3.44
C THR A 45 -0.38 4.11 -2.10
N PHE A 46 -0.46 5.09 -1.22
CA PHE A 46 -0.09 4.97 0.18
C PHE A 46 -1.32 5.32 1.04
N THR A 47 -2.21 4.34 1.18
CA THR A 47 -3.56 4.55 1.73
C THR A 47 -3.63 3.97 3.14
N GLU A 48 -4.08 4.76 4.11
CA GLU A 48 -4.43 4.22 5.42
C GLU A 48 -5.70 3.35 5.32
N VAL A 49 -5.65 2.15 5.88
CA VAL A 49 -6.76 1.19 5.87
C VAL A 49 -7.12 0.73 7.28
N ALA A 50 -8.41 0.49 7.53
CA ALA A 50 -8.87 -0.02 8.82
C ALA A 50 -8.30 -1.42 9.13
N ALA A 51 -8.20 -2.27 8.11
CA ALA A 51 -7.58 -3.57 8.16
C ALA A 51 -6.97 -3.91 6.80
N PHE A 52 -5.86 -4.67 6.82
CA PHE A 52 -5.26 -5.19 5.60
C PHE A 52 -6.18 -6.16 4.86
N GLY A 53 -6.21 -6.09 3.53
CA GLY A 53 -7.16 -6.85 2.71
C GLY A 53 -6.74 -6.97 1.25
N GLY A 54 -7.71 -6.93 0.34
CA GLY A 54 -7.48 -6.85 -1.10
C GLY A 54 -7.47 -5.40 -1.60
N GLY A 55 -6.90 -5.20 -2.78
CA GLY A 55 -6.80 -3.88 -3.40
C GLY A 55 -8.03 -3.52 -4.23
N CYS A 56 -7.95 -2.46 -5.02
CA CYS A 56 -9.01 -2.02 -5.93
C CYS A 56 -8.87 -2.63 -7.34
N VAL A 57 -7.79 -3.38 -7.61
CA VAL A 57 -7.55 -4.03 -8.90
C VAL A 57 -8.15 -5.44 -8.89
N ALA A 58 -9.35 -5.57 -9.46
CA ALA A 58 -10.11 -6.83 -9.47
C ALA A 58 -9.33 -8.05 -10.02
N PRO A 59 -8.55 -7.96 -11.11
CA PRO A 59 -7.73 -9.08 -11.58
C PRO A 59 -6.71 -9.60 -10.56
N LEU A 60 -6.08 -8.71 -9.78
CA LEU A 60 -5.11 -9.10 -8.76
C LEU A 60 -5.79 -9.77 -7.58
N ASN A 61 -6.94 -9.23 -7.15
CA ASN A 61 -7.76 -9.85 -6.12
C ASN A 61 -8.22 -11.26 -6.51
N ALA A 62 -8.62 -11.46 -7.78
CA ALA A 62 -9.03 -12.78 -8.26
C ALA A 62 -7.88 -13.79 -8.22
N ILE A 63 -6.65 -13.38 -8.59
CA ILE A 63 -5.46 -14.24 -8.51
C ILE A 63 -5.13 -14.61 -7.06
N LEU A 64 -5.27 -13.65 -6.15
CA LEU A 64 -4.87 -13.79 -4.75
C LEU A 64 -6.00 -14.32 -3.83
N GLY A 65 -7.23 -14.42 -4.33
CA GLY A 65 -8.39 -14.80 -3.54
C GLY A 65 -8.79 -13.76 -2.49
N LEU A 66 -8.60 -12.47 -2.78
CA LEU A 66 -8.82 -11.37 -1.84
C LEU A 66 -10.13 -10.62 -2.08
N THR A 67 -10.71 -10.09 -1.01
CA THR A 67 -11.84 -9.14 -1.09
C THR A 67 -11.29 -7.72 -0.96
N PRO A 68 -11.70 -6.77 -1.83
CA PRO A 68 -11.29 -5.37 -1.72
C PRO A 68 -11.56 -4.81 -0.32
N VAL A 69 -10.65 -3.99 0.18
CA VAL A 69 -10.87 -3.20 1.38
C VAL A 69 -11.98 -2.14 1.15
N PRO A 70 -12.75 -1.74 2.17
CA PRO A 70 -13.82 -0.74 2.03
C PRO A 70 -13.35 0.60 1.45
N GLU A 71 -12.08 0.95 1.66
CA GLU A 71 -11.42 2.17 1.18
C GLU A 71 -11.46 2.29 -0.35
N CYS A 72 -11.54 1.16 -1.08
CA CYS A 72 -11.75 1.16 -2.53
C CYS A 72 -13.09 1.77 -2.97
N SER A 73 -14.06 1.90 -2.05
CA SER A 73 -15.38 2.48 -2.33
C SER A 73 -15.49 3.95 -1.87
N VAL A 74 -14.45 4.52 -1.27
CA VAL A 74 -14.44 5.93 -0.84
C VAL A 74 -14.14 6.82 -2.04
N PRO A 75 -15.07 7.72 -2.45
CA PRO A 75 -14.87 8.55 -3.63
C PRO A 75 -13.61 9.42 -3.54
N GLY A 76 -12.74 9.34 -4.55
CA GLY A 76 -11.52 10.13 -4.67
C GLY A 76 -10.36 9.73 -3.75
N LEU A 77 -10.54 8.77 -2.83
CA LEU A 77 -9.48 8.36 -1.91
C LEU A 77 -8.28 7.74 -2.64
N PHE A 78 -8.55 6.95 -3.67
CA PHE A 78 -7.49 6.34 -4.50
C PHE A 78 -6.57 7.42 -5.09
N ASP A 79 -7.15 8.43 -5.75
CA ASP A 79 -6.40 9.52 -6.38
C ASP A 79 -5.68 10.39 -5.35
N GLN A 80 -6.31 10.66 -4.20
CA GLN A 80 -5.72 11.45 -3.11
C GLN A 80 -4.53 10.78 -2.44
N THR A 81 -4.43 9.45 -2.54
CA THR A 81 -3.33 8.68 -1.93
C THR A 81 -2.38 8.12 -2.98
N LEU A 82 -2.54 8.52 -4.25
CA LEU A 82 -1.65 8.14 -5.34
C LEU A 82 -0.28 8.81 -5.17
N VAL A 83 0.76 7.99 -5.31
CA VAL A 83 2.16 8.39 -5.29
C VAL A 83 2.75 8.00 -6.64
N GLU A 84 2.78 8.98 -7.54
CA GLU A 84 3.36 8.82 -8.87
C GLU A 84 4.83 8.39 -8.80
N GLN A 85 5.31 7.75 -9.86
CA GLN A 85 6.71 7.35 -9.93
C GLN A 85 7.67 8.53 -9.65
N GLY A 86 8.54 8.38 -8.65
CA GLY A 86 9.51 9.40 -8.25
C GLY A 86 8.94 10.52 -7.37
N ALA A 87 7.63 10.55 -7.13
CA ALA A 87 6.99 11.50 -6.24
C ALA A 87 7.17 11.10 -4.76
N THR A 88 7.02 12.10 -3.89
CA THR A 88 6.94 11.95 -2.44
C THR A 88 5.55 12.35 -1.98
N PHE A 89 5.00 11.57 -1.06
CA PHE A 89 3.72 11.82 -0.41
C PHE A 89 3.94 11.95 1.10
N GLU A 90 3.21 12.87 1.72
CA GLU A 90 3.37 13.24 3.12
C GLU A 90 2.10 12.91 3.89
N VAL A 91 2.26 12.21 5.03
CA VAL A 91 1.20 11.99 6.00
C VAL A 91 1.59 12.69 7.31
N THR A 92 0.70 13.53 7.80
CA THR A 92 0.87 14.28 9.06
C THR A 92 -0.32 14.08 9.97
N GLY A 93 -0.14 14.39 11.26
CA GLY A 93 -1.25 14.44 12.21
C GLY A 93 -1.85 13.09 12.56
N LEU A 94 -1.09 11.99 12.42
CA LEU A 94 -1.49 10.70 12.94
C LEU A 94 -1.62 10.78 14.47
N ALA A 95 -2.73 10.25 14.99
CA ALA A 95 -2.97 10.17 16.43
C ALA A 95 -2.12 9.05 17.05
N PRO A 96 -1.85 9.06 18.37
CA PRO A 96 -1.21 7.93 19.03
C PRO A 96 -1.99 6.62 18.80
N GLY A 97 -1.27 5.56 18.43
CA GLY A 97 -1.87 4.27 18.08
C GLY A 97 -1.22 3.57 16.90
N VAL A 98 -1.88 2.52 16.40
CA VAL A 98 -1.36 1.68 15.31
C VAL A 98 -2.14 1.98 14.02
N HIS A 99 -1.43 2.49 13.03
CA HIS A 99 -1.95 2.80 11.69
C HIS A 99 -1.46 1.77 10.67
N ARG A 100 -2.32 1.36 9.75
CA ARG A 100 -2.01 0.38 8.70
C ARG A 100 -2.07 1.07 7.35
N PHE A 101 -1.00 0.96 6.57
CA PHE A 101 -0.97 1.50 5.22
C PHE A 101 -0.83 0.37 4.21
N GLU A 102 -1.68 0.37 3.19
CA GLU A 102 -1.73 -0.61 2.10
C GLU A 102 -1.72 0.10 0.75
N CYS A 103 -1.01 -0.46 -0.23
CA CYS A 103 -1.18 -0.03 -1.61
C CYS A 103 -2.45 -0.67 -2.18
N LEU A 104 -3.41 0.16 -2.58
CA LEU A 104 -4.67 -0.28 -3.17
C LEU A 104 -4.49 -0.88 -4.57
N ILE A 105 -3.34 -0.69 -5.22
CA ILE A 105 -3.01 -1.39 -6.47
C ILE A 105 -2.41 -2.77 -6.14
N HIS A 106 -1.50 -2.82 -5.17
CA HIS A 106 -0.71 -4.00 -4.80
C HIS A 106 -0.98 -4.37 -3.33
N PRO A 107 -2.04 -5.13 -3.03
CA PRO A 107 -2.51 -5.33 -1.65
C PRO A 107 -1.53 -6.08 -0.73
N TRP A 108 -0.44 -6.65 -1.26
CA TRP A 108 0.64 -7.23 -0.47
C TRP A 108 1.69 -6.19 -0.02
N MET A 109 1.67 -4.97 -0.56
CA MET A 109 2.52 -3.87 -0.10
C MET A 109 1.88 -3.24 1.14
N ARG A 110 2.46 -3.53 2.30
CA ARG A 110 1.90 -3.16 3.60
C ARG A 110 2.97 -2.61 4.51
N THR A 111 2.60 -1.62 5.31
CA THR A 111 3.40 -1.17 6.44
C THR A 111 2.51 -0.82 7.62
N THR A 112 3.03 -0.99 8.82
CA THR A 112 2.37 -0.61 10.07
C THR A 112 3.17 0.51 10.72
N VAL A 113 2.48 1.60 11.08
CA VAL A 113 3.08 2.76 11.75
C VAL A 113 2.54 2.78 13.17
N THR A 114 3.43 2.64 14.15
CA THR A 114 3.09 2.84 15.57
C THR A 114 3.42 4.27 15.94
N VAL A 115 2.43 5.01 16.43
CA VAL A 115 2.60 6.38 16.90
C VAL A 115 2.55 6.40 18.42
N ASP A 116 3.62 6.91 19.03
CA ASP A 116 3.76 7.06 20.49
C ASP A 116 3.13 8.35 21.01
#